data_AF-A0A293LME9-F1
#
_entry.id   AF-A0A293LME9-F1
#
_cell.length_a   1.000
_cell.length_b   1.000
_cell.length_c   1.000
_cell.angle_alpha   90.00
_cell.angle_beta   90.00
_cell.angle_gamma   90.00
#
_symmetry.space_group_name_H-M   'P 1'
#
loop_
_entity.id
_entity.type
_entity.pdbx_description
1 polymer ?
#
loop_
_entity_poly.entity_id
_entity_poly.type
_entity_poly.pdbx_seq_one_letter_code
_entity_poly.pdbx_strand_id
1 'polypeptide(L)'
;MGPVHLLEPHTIVWPNNVDQKCCADENSQELLERPSSAIDMSVTSRMPPLIIAGPKKSPQPIPAECKDDAYWERRKRNNESAKRSRELRRIKEQQTTLRVLYLEQENLQLRTELTMLRSEVDKLRQLLFSSKHS
;
A
#
# COMPACT_ATOMS: atom_id res chain seq x y z
N MET A 1 8.53 -39.98 -5.35
CA MET A 1 8.63 -38.51 -5.24
C MET A 1 7.50 -37.93 -6.06
N GLY A 2 6.40 -37.55 -5.40
CA GLY A 2 5.14 -37.18 -6.06
C GLY A 2 5.21 -35.79 -6.73
N PRO A 3 4.25 -35.47 -7.60
CA PRO A 3 4.23 -34.20 -8.33
C PRO A 3 3.98 -33.04 -7.37
N VAL A 4 4.85 -32.02 -7.44
CA VAL A 4 4.67 -30.75 -6.75
C VAL A 4 3.45 -30.08 -7.38
N HIS A 5 2.32 -30.07 -6.67
CA HIS A 5 1.17 -29.28 -7.07
C HIS A 5 1.62 -27.82 -7.16
N LEU A 6 1.82 -27.36 -8.40
CA LEU A 6 1.99 -25.98 -8.74
C LEU A 6 0.67 -25.30 -8.34
N LEU A 7 0.67 -24.63 -7.18
CA LEU A 7 -0.44 -23.76 -6.81
C LEU A 7 -0.60 -22.76 -7.95
N GLU A 8 -1.70 -22.88 -8.68
CA GLU A 8 -2.12 -21.90 -9.67
C GLU A 8 -2.00 -20.50 -9.04
N PRO A 9 -1.33 -19.55 -9.73
CA PRO A 9 -1.19 -18.21 -9.20
C PRO A 9 -2.58 -17.58 -9.18
N HIS A 10 -3.21 -17.55 -8.01
CA HIS A 10 -4.35 -16.68 -7.77
C HIS A 10 -3.86 -15.25 -8.02
N THR A 11 -4.13 -14.75 -9.22
CA THR A 11 -3.97 -13.35 -9.58
C THR A 11 -4.89 -12.56 -8.66
N ILE A 12 -4.33 -12.03 -7.58
CA ILE A 12 -4.98 -11.00 -6.79
C ILE A 12 -5.04 -9.77 -7.71
N VAL A 13 -6.13 -9.68 -8.45
CA VAL A 13 -6.53 -8.46 -9.16
C VAL A 13 -6.77 -7.44 -8.07
N TRP A 14 -5.79 -6.54 -7.88
CA TRP A 14 -5.98 -5.37 -7.05
C TRP A 14 -7.16 -4.61 -7.62
N PRO A 15 -8.29 -4.50 -6.90
CA PRO A 15 -9.36 -3.66 -7.35
C PRO A 15 -8.79 -2.25 -7.43
N ASN A 16 -8.65 -1.73 -8.65
CA ASN A 16 -8.37 -0.32 -8.83
C ASN A 16 -9.50 0.44 -8.12
N ASN A 17 -9.16 1.02 -6.99
CA ASN A 17 -9.93 2.06 -6.31
C ASN A 17 -11.37 1.69 -5.89
N VAL A 18 -11.53 0.74 -4.97
CA VAL A 18 -12.88 0.40 -4.45
C VAL A 18 -13.30 1.23 -3.21
N ASP A 19 -12.41 1.99 -2.59
CA ASP A 19 -12.74 2.68 -1.31
C ASP A 19 -12.60 4.21 -1.32
N GLN A 20 -12.71 4.86 -2.49
CA GLN A 20 -12.88 6.33 -2.54
C GLN A 20 -14.30 6.78 -2.11
N LYS A 21 -15.12 5.89 -1.51
CA LYS A 21 -16.55 6.12 -1.27
C LYS A 21 -16.99 5.94 0.19
N CYS A 22 -16.17 6.29 1.19
CA CYS A 22 -16.63 6.37 2.58
C CYS A 22 -16.83 7.79 3.13
N CYS A 23 -16.61 8.82 2.31
CA CYS A 23 -16.86 10.22 2.69
C CYS A 23 -17.55 10.95 1.53
N ALA A 24 -18.78 10.58 1.19
CA ALA A 24 -19.61 11.42 0.34
C ALA A 24 -20.60 12.15 1.26
N ASP A 25 -20.38 13.44 1.44
CA ASP A 25 -21.44 14.45 1.57
C ASP A 25 -20.91 15.74 0.89
N GLU A 26 -21.39 15.93 -0.34
CA GLU A 26 -21.75 17.20 -1.01
C GLU A 26 -20.87 18.44 -0.74
N ASN A 27 -19.76 18.59 -1.49
CA ASN A 27 -19.44 19.85 -2.17
C ASN A 27 -18.50 19.57 -3.35
N SER A 28 -19.11 19.48 -4.53
CA SER A 28 -18.45 19.25 -5.81
C SER A 28 -17.71 20.50 -6.25
N GLN A 29 -16.38 20.41 -6.38
CA GLN A 29 -15.60 20.73 -7.59
C GLN A 29 -14.12 20.92 -7.23
N GLU A 30 -13.27 20.47 -8.15
CA GLU A 30 -11.81 20.60 -8.15
C GLU A 30 -11.01 19.55 -7.36
N LEU A 31 -11.03 18.29 -7.84
CA LEU A 31 -9.89 17.38 -7.65
C LEU A 31 -9.89 16.24 -8.69
N LEU A 32 -9.94 16.62 -9.97
CA LEU A 32 -9.49 15.82 -11.11
C LEU A 32 -9.11 16.87 -12.16
N GLU A 33 -7.86 17.06 -12.53
CA GLU A 33 -7.07 16.12 -13.33
C GLU A 33 -5.57 16.32 -13.07
N ARG A 34 -4.83 15.23 -12.83
CA ARG A 34 -3.45 15.14 -13.32
C ARG A 34 -3.27 13.77 -13.97
N PRO A 35 -2.87 13.71 -15.25
CA PRO A 35 -2.78 12.45 -15.98
C PRO A 35 -1.62 11.59 -15.47
N SER A 36 -1.94 10.31 -15.30
CA SER A 36 -1.04 9.22 -14.94
C SER A 36 -0.21 8.81 -16.16
N SER A 37 0.92 9.46 -16.42
CA SER A 37 1.84 8.99 -17.48
C SER A 37 3.33 9.30 -17.29
N ALA A 38 3.80 9.71 -16.11
CA ALA A 38 5.23 9.81 -15.83
C ALA A 38 5.62 8.82 -14.71
N ILE A 39 6.29 7.73 -15.10
CA ILE A 39 7.08 6.93 -14.17
C ILE A 39 8.33 7.77 -13.86
N ASP A 40 8.29 8.53 -12.77
CA ASP A 40 9.47 9.20 -12.24
C ASP A 40 10.31 8.15 -11.48
N MET A 41 11.38 7.69 -12.13
CA MET A 41 12.37 6.75 -11.56
C MET A 41 13.34 7.44 -10.58
N SER A 42 13.08 8.67 -10.14
CA SER A 42 13.87 9.27 -9.07
C SER A 42 13.52 8.62 -7.72
N VAL A 43 14.48 7.87 -7.16
CA VAL A 43 14.45 7.28 -5.81
C VAL A 43 14.56 8.37 -4.71
N THR A 44 14.07 9.59 -4.97
CA THR A 44 13.83 10.54 -3.91
C THR A 44 12.55 10.12 -3.21
N SER A 45 12.72 9.23 -2.23
CA SER A 45 11.75 8.98 -1.16
C SER A 45 11.02 10.27 -0.84
N ARG A 46 9.73 10.36 -1.21
CA ARG A 46 8.79 11.30 -0.59
C ARG A 46 8.57 10.82 0.85
N MET A 47 9.61 10.97 1.67
CA MET A 47 9.44 11.03 3.12
C MET A 47 8.49 12.20 3.35
N PRO A 48 7.30 11.97 3.94
CA PRO A 48 6.44 13.08 4.31
C PRO A 48 7.27 14.00 5.22
N PRO A 49 7.21 15.33 5.02
CA PRO A 49 8.01 16.25 5.81
C PRO A 49 7.77 15.96 7.28
N LEU A 50 8.86 15.83 8.05
CA LEU A 50 8.84 15.78 9.51
C LEU A 50 8.28 17.12 10.00
N ILE A 51 6.95 17.24 10.03
CA ILE A 51 6.30 18.36 10.69
C ILE A 51 6.63 18.17 12.17
N ILE A 52 7.63 18.92 12.65
CA ILE A 52 7.89 19.12 14.07
C ILE A 52 6.62 19.80 14.60
N ALA A 53 5.68 19.00 15.09
CA ALA A 53 4.48 19.49 15.71
C ALA A 53 4.93 20.30 16.94
N GLY A 54 4.81 21.62 16.86
CA GLY A 54 5.04 22.51 17.99
C GLY A 54 4.18 22.08 19.20
N PRO A 55 4.54 22.53 20.42
CA PRO A 55 3.90 22.07 21.65
C PRO A 55 2.38 22.23 21.56
N LYS A 56 1.66 21.10 21.49
CA LYS A 56 0.20 21.09 21.44
C LYS A 56 -0.31 21.49 22.82
N LYS A 57 -1.05 22.60 22.90
CA LYS A 57 -1.77 23.01 24.10
C LYS A 57 -2.65 21.85 24.56
N SER A 58 -2.55 21.48 25.85
CA SER A 58 -3.37 20.44 26.43
C SER A 58 -4.85 20.84 26.33
N PRO A 59 -5.74 19.92 25.90
CA PRO A 59 -7.17 20.22 25.87
C PRO A 59 -7.65 20.51 27.29
N GLN A 60 -8.17 21.72 27.52
CA GLN A 60 -8.83 22.04 28.78
C GLN A 60 -10.20 21.36 28.82
N PRO A 61 -10.55 20.66 29.91
CA PRO A 61 -11.86 20.05 30.04
C PRO A 61 -12.94 21.13 30.05
N ILE A 62 -14.02 20.90 29.31
CA ILE A 62 -15.15 21.83 29.25
C ILE A 62 -15.88 21.77 30.61
N PRO A 63 -16.13 22.93 31.26
CA PRO A 63 -16.89 23.01 32.52
C PRO A 63 -18.25 22.31 32.42
N ALA A 64 -18.76 21.80 33.54
CA ALA A 64 -20.00 21.01 33.56
C ALA A 64 -21.21 21.82 33.09
N GLU A 65 -21.21 23.12 33.39
CA GLU A 65 -22.25 24.09 33.06
C GLU A 65 -22.35 24.35 31.54
N CYS A 66 -21.31 24.01 30.77
CA CYS A 66 -21.26 24.19 29.33
C CYS A 66 -21.49 22.89 28.53
N LYS A 67 -21.85 21.79 29.21
CA LYS A 67 -22.19 20.50 28.56
C LYS A 67 -23.68 20.44 28.26
N ASP A 68 -24.11 21.27 27.32
CA ASP A 68 -25.47 21.28 26.78
C ASP A 68 -25.73 20.12 25.81
N ASP A 69 -26.98 19.96 25.37
CA ASP A 69 -27.35 18.92 24.39
C ASP A 69 -26.57 19.08 23.07
N ALA A 70 -26.34 20.33 22.65
CA ALA A 70 -25.54 20.62 21.47
C ALA A 70 -24.08 20.14 21.60
N TYR A 71 -23.49 20.21 22.80
CA TYR A 71 -22.19 19.64 23.10
C TYR A 71 -22.19 18.12 22.99
N TRP A 72 -23.20 17.44 23.55
CA TRP A 72 -23.30 15.98 23.48
C TRP A 72 -23.42 15.48 22.04
N GLU A 73 -24.22 16.16 21.21
CA GLU A 73 -24.33 15.85 19.78
C GLU A 73 -22.99 16.05 19.05
N ARG A 74 -22.28 17.17 19.29
CA ARG A 74 -20.93 17.37 18.74
C ARG A 74 -19.95 16.28 19.20
N ARG A 75 -20.01 15.88 20.47
CA ARG A 75 -19.14 14.86 21.07
C ARG A 75 -19.38 13.49 20.45
N LYS A 76 -20.64 13.11 20.26
CA LYS A 76 -21.06 11.88 19.59
C LYS A 76 -20.55 11.83 18.15
N ARG A 77 -20.77 12.90 17.38
CA ARG A 77 -20.29 13.01 15.99
C ARG A 77 -18.76 12.91 15.89
N ASN A 78 -18.04 13.57 16.80
CA ASN A 78 -16.58 13.47 16.85
C ASN A 78 -16.08 12.04 17.17
N ASN A 79 -16.75 11.33 18.09
CA ASN A 79 -16.42 9.94 18.39
C ASN A 79 -16.64 9.02 17.18
N GLU A 80 -17.74 9.20 16.46
CA GLU A 80 -18.02 8.45 15.24
C GLU A 80 -16.97 8.72 14.16
N SER A 81 -16.65 10.00 13.90
CA SER A 81 -15.61 10.39 12.97
C SER A 81 -14.23 9.84 13.36
N ALA A 82 -13.90 9.86 14.65
CA ALA A 82 -12.65 9.28 15.15
C ALA A 82 -12.60 7.77 14.94
N LYS A 83 -13.71 7.06 15.14
CA LYS A 83 -13.82 5.61 14.87
C LYS A 83 -13.62 5.32 13.38
N ARG A 84 -14.33 6.03 12.50
CA ARG A 84 -14.19 5.89 11.03
C ARG A 84 -12.75 6.19 10.58
N SER A 85 -12.15 7.25 11.10
CA SER A 85 -10.77 7.63 10.77
C SER A 85 -9.74 6.56 11.17
N ARG A 86 -9.92 5.95 12.35
CA ARG A 86 -9.07 4.85 12.81
C ARG A 86 -9.21 3.62 11.91
N GLU A 87 -10.43 3.26 11.55
CA GLU A 87 -10.68 2.09 10.70
C GLU A 87 -10.12 2.29 9.29
N LEU A 88 -10.34 3.47 8.69
CA LEU A 88 -9.78 3.80 7.38
C LEU A 88 -8.25 3.71 7.36
N ARG A 89 -7.59 4.21 8.41
CA ARG A 89 -6.13 4.08 8.56
C ARG A 89 -5.71 2.61 8.64
N ARG A 90 -6.40 1.82 9.47
CA ARG A 90 -6.12 0.39 9.62
C ARG A 90 -6.25 -0.36 8.31
N ILE A 91 -7.34 -0.14 7.56
CA ILE A 91 -7.55 -0.76 6.25
C ILE A 91 -6.43 -0.39 5.29
N LYS A 92 -6.05 0.89 5.23
CA LYS A 92 -4.96 1.36 4.37
C LYS A 92 -3.61 0.73 4.74
N GLU A 93 -3.31 0.62 6.03
CA GLU A 93 -2.11 -0.07 6.54
C GLU A 93 -2.14 -1.56 6.14
N GLN A 94 -3.26 -2.24 6.32
CA GLN A 94 -3.43 -3.64 5.92
C GLN A 94 -3.27 -3.85 4.41
N GLN A 95 -3.87 -2.99 3.58
CA GLN A 95 -3.70 -3.01 2.13
C GLN A 95 -2.23 -2.83 1.74
N THR A 96 -1.52 -1.93 2.42
CA THR A 96 -0.08 -1.70 2.21
C THR A 96 0.72 -2.95 2.58
N THR A 97 0.44 -3.56 3.73
CA THR A 97 1.09 -4.82 4.16
C THR A 97 0.86 -5.93 3.14
N LEU A 98 -0.38 -6.13 2.69
CA LEU A 98 -0.69 -7.16 1.68
C LEU A 98 0.03 -6.89 0.35
N ARG A 99 0.13 -5.63 -0.07
CA ARG A 99 0.82 -5.26 -1.31
C ARG A 99 2.31 -5.54 -1.22
N VAL A 100 2.93 -5.24 -0.07
CA VAL A 100 4.35 -5.55 0.18
C VAL A 100 4.59 -7.05 0.11
N LEU A 101 3.79 -7.85 0.84
CA LEU A 101 3.94 -9.31 0.85
C LEU A 101 3.80 -9.92 -0.56
N TYR A 102 2.84 -9.44 -1.34
CA TYR A 102 2.66 -9.90 -2.73
C TYR A 102 3.87 -9.57 -3.60
N LEU A 103 4.37 -8.33 -3.54
CA LEU A 103 5.53 -7.92 -4.33
C LEU A 103 6.81 -8.65 -3.91
N GLU A 104 6.98 -8.94 -2.62
CA GLU A 104 8.09 -9.76 -2.12
C GLU A 104 8.03 -11.18 -2.68
N GLN A 105 6.85 -11.80 -2.69
CA GLN A 105 6.64 -13.12 -3.27
C GLN A 105 6.93 -13.14 -4.78
N GLU A 106 6.38 -12.19 -5.53
CA GLU A 106 6.59 -12.07 -6.98
C GLU A 106 8.08 -11.83 -7.29
N ASN A 107 8.76 -10.97 -6.52
CA ASN A 107 10.18 -10.70 -6.69
C ASN A 107 11.03 -11.96 -6.45
N LEU A 108 10.68 -12.77 -5.44
CA LEU A 108 11.36 -14.03 -5.17
C LEU A 108 11.18 -15.05 -6.31
N GLN A 109 9.97 -15.16 -6.85
CA GLN A 109 9.67 -16.02 -8.01
C GLN A 109 10.52 -15.62 -9.21
N LEU A 110 10.48 -14.33 -9.58
CA LEU A 110 11.25 -13.81 -10.72
C LEU A 110 12.77 -14.02 -10.55
N ARG A 111 13.31 -13.81 -9.34
CA ARG A 111 14.73 -14.08 -9.05
C ARG A 111 15.09 -15.55 -9.22
N THR A 112 14.19 -16.44 -8.83
CA THR A 112 14.37 -17.89 -8.97
C THR A 112 14.41 -18.28 -10.44
N GLU A 113 13.42 -17.84 -11.23
CA GLU A 113 13.38 -18.08 -12.68
C GLU A 113 14.59 -17.53 -13.41
N LEU A 114 15.00 -16.29 -13.11
CA LEU A 114 16.21 -15.68 -13.67
C LEU A 114 17.46 -16.50 -13.35
N THR A 115 17.57 -17.01 -12.13
CA THR A 115 18.72 -17.83 -11.72
C THR A 115 18.75 -19.14 -12.49
N MET A 116 17.61 -19.80 -12.64
CA MET A 116 17.50 -21.04 -13.43
C MET A 116 17.89 -20.81 -14.89
N LEU A 117 17.35 -19.77 -15.53
CA LEU A 117 17.66 -19.43 -16.92
C LEU A 117 19.13 -19.08 -17.12
N ARG A 118 19.73 -18.29 -16.22
CA ARG A 118 21.17 -18.00 -16.25
C ARG A 118 22.00 -19.27 -16.16
N SER A 119 21.64 -20.17 -15.25
CA SER A 119 22.35 -21.45 -15.09
C SER A 119 22.27 -22.30 -16.37
N GLU A 120 21.13 -22.29 -17.05
CA GLU A 120 20.95 -23.06 -18.28
C GLU A 120 21.76 -22.46 -19.44
N VAL A 121 21.74 -21.15 -19.58
CA VAL A 121 22.58 -20.44 -20.55
C VAL A 121 24.06 -20.74 -20.33
N ASP A 122 24.52 -20.76 -19.07
CA ASP A 122 25.92 -21.03 -18.76
C ASP A 122 26.31 -22.49 -19.06
N LYS A 123 25.43 -23.47 -18.80
CA LYS A 123 25.65 -24.86 -19.23
C LYS A 123 25.77 -24.96 -20.75
N LEU A 124 24.86 -24.33 -21.49
CA LEU A 124 24.90 -24.34 -22.96
C LEU A 124 26.17 -23.70 -23.51
N ARG A 125 26.63 -22.59 -22.91
CA ARG A 125 27.91 -21.96 -23.26
C ARG A 125 29.09 -22.89 -23.01
N GLN A 126 29.11 -23.62 -21.90
CA GLN A 126 30.16 -24.59 -21.60
C GLN A 126 30.19 -25.72 -22.64
N LEU A 127 29.02 -26.27 -23.01
CA LEU A 127 28.93 -27.32 -24.04
C LEU A 127 29.42 -26.84 -25.41
N LEU A 128 29.04 -25.61 -25.81
CA LEU A 128 29.53 -25.02 -27.05
C LEU A 128 31.03 -24.74 -27.03
N PHE A 129 31.58 -24.36 -25.87
CA PHE A 129 33.02 -24.18 -25.71
C PHE A 129 33.76 -25.51 -25.81
N SER A 130 33.32 -26.55 -25.10
CA SER A 130 33.94 -27.88 -25.17
C SER A 130 33.89 -28.50 -26.57
N SER A 131 32.81 -28.27 -27.33
CA SER A 131 32.68 -28.79 -28.70
C SER A 131 33.59 -28.08 -29.72
N LYS A 132 34.04 -26.86 -29.46
CA LYS A 132 34.91 -26.09 -30.37
C LYS A 132 36.39 -26.37 -30.18
N HIS A 133 36.76 -27.01 -29.08
CA HIS A 133 38.15 -27.28 -28.68
C HIS A 133 38.49 -28.79 -28.67
N SER A 134 37.58 -29.63 -29.18
CA SER A 134 37.76 -31.07 -29.37
C SER A 134 37.76 -31.40 -30.85
#